data_AF-A0A8T2FBE7-F1
#
_entry.id   AF-A0A8T2FBE7-F1
#
_cell.length_a   1.000
_cell.length_b   1.000
_cell.length_c   1.000
_cell.angle_alpha   90.00
_cell.angle_beta   90.00
_cell.angle_gamma   90.00
#
_symmetry.space_group_name_H-M   'P 1'
#
loop_
_entity.id
_entity.type
_entity.pdbx_description
1 polymer ?
#
loop_
_entity_poly.entity_id
_entity_poly.type
_entity_poly.pdbx_seq_one_letter_code
_entity_poly.pdbx_strand_id
1 'polypeptide(L)'
;MAISQAQPLLLLLLSVFFLPALHATSFTYCDKRLDPVKVTGVKISPDPVVSGAAATFKIFGSTGEDISGGKVVIRVLYFGIPVHTETHDLCDETACPVAPGSFVLSHSQTLPSITPPGTYTLKMTINDKNGGRLTCISFKFKITVGSAVFAS
;
A
#
# COMPACT_ATOMS: atom_id res chain seq x y z
N MET A 1 8.07 -51.81 14.21
CA MET A 1 7.76 -50.41 14.57
C MET A 1 7.17 -49.75 13.34
N ALA A 2 5.84 -49.63 13.27
CA ALA A 2 5.16 -49.03 12.13
C ALA A 2 5.10 -47.51 12.34
N ILE A 3 5.83 -46.76 11.53
CA ILE A 3 5.84 -45.29 11.58
C ILE A 3 4.47 -44.83 11.06
N SER A 4 3.64 -44.33 11.97
CA SER A 4 2.29 -43.84 11.68
C SER A 4 2.36 -42.67 10.70
N GLN A 5 1.98 -42.94 9.44
CA GLN A 5 1.91 -41.98 8.32
C GLN A 5 0.90 -40.83 8.56
N ALA A 6 0.12 -40.88 9.64
CA ALA A 6 -0.87 -39.86 9.99
C ALA A 6 -0.25 -38.58 10.62
N GLN A 7 0.93 -38.70 11.23
CA GLN A 7 1.58 -37.59 11.95
C GLN A 7 2.14 -36.46 11.05
N PRO A 8 2.79 -36.72 9.90
CA PRO A 8 3.26 -35.64 9.01
C PRO A 8 2.10 -34.92 8.29
N LEU A 9 0.99 -35.62 8.01
CA LEU A 9 -0.18 -35.03 7.36
C LEU A 9 -0.88 -34.00 8.26
N LEU A 10 -0.95 -34.26 9.56
CA LEU A 10 -1.54 -33.36 10.56
C LEU A 10 -0.71 -32.07 10.74
N LEU A 11 0.62 -32.18 10.69
CA LEU A 11 1.54 -31.03 10.75
C LEU A 11 1.42 -30.14 9.50
N LEU A 12 1.23 -30.73 8.32
CA LEU A 12 0.96 -29.98 7.08
C LEU A 12 -0.37 -29.22 7.15
N LEU A 13 -1.44 -29.85 7.65
CA LEU A 13 -2.77 -29.21 7.79
C LEU A 13 -2.76 -28.02 8.78
N LEU A 14 -2.00 -28.11 9.87
CA LEU A 14 -1.81 -27.00 10.82
C LEU A 14 -1.04 -25.82 10.20
N SER A 15 -0.08 -26.08 9.32
CA SER A 15 0.69 -25.02 8.65
C SER A 15 -0.15 -24.18 7.67
N VAL A 16 -1.13 -24.81 7.01
CA VAL A 16 -2.04 -24.13 6.07
C VAL A 16 -3.00 -23.17 6.78
N PHE A 17 -3.32 -23.42 8.06
CA PHE A 17 -4.24 -22.59 8.83
C PHE A 17 -3.63 -21.26 9.32
N PHE A 18 -2.30 -21.16 9.37
CA PHE A 18 -1.57 -19.95 9.76
C PHE A 18 -1.16 -19.06 8.57
N LEU A 19 -1.59 -19.37 7.35
CA LEU A 19 -1.37 -18.48 6.21
C LEU A 19 -2.18 -17.19 6.42
N PRO A 20 -1.52 -16.03 6.63
CA PRO A 20 -2.24 -14.77 6.72
C PRO A 20 -2.98 -14.57 5.40
N ALA A 21 -4.29 -14.31 5.48
CA ALA A 21 -5.11 -13.99 4.32
C ALA A 21 -4.52 -12.75 3.63
N LEU A 22 -3.84 -12.96 2.50
CA LEU A 22 -3.20 -11.91 1.74
C LEU A 22 -4.27 -11.13 0.97
N HIS A 23 -4.89 -10.15 1.62
CA HIS A 23 -5.85 -9.27 0.97
C HIS A 23 -5.09 -8.33 0.02
N ALA A 24 -5.30 -8.52 -1.28
CA ALA A 24 -4.80 -7.61 -2.31
C ALA A 24 -5.79 -6.46 -2.48
N THR A 25 -5.31 -5.22 -2.34
CA THR A 25 -6.14 -4.03 -2.56
C THR A 25 -6.26 -3.78 -4.06
N SER A 26 -7.49 -3.70 -4.57
CA SER A 26 -7.74 -3.32 -5.96
C SER A 26 -7.45 -1.83 -6.17
N PHE A 27 -6.82 -1.50 -7.30
CA PHE A 27 -6.55 -0.12 -7.72
C PHE A 27 -7.01 0.10 -9.15
N THR A 28 -7.16 1.37 -9.54
CA THR A 28 -7.45 1.79 -10.91
C THR A 28 -6.48 2.89 -11.33
N TYR A 29 -6.11 2.94 -12.60
CA TYR A 29 -5.40 4.09 -13.15
C TYR A 29 -6.31 5.32 -13.21
N CYS A 30 -5.72 6.50 -13.04
CA CYS A 30 -6.48 7.76 -13.05
C CYS A 30 -7.09 8.09 -14.41
N ASP A 31 -6.44 7.65 -15.48
CA ASP A 31 -6.84 7.84 -16.87
C ASP A 31 -6.27 6.72 -17.75
N LYS A 32 -6.46 6.82 -19.06
CA LYS A 32 -6.01 5.81 -20.05
C LYS A 32 -4.62 6.09 -20.61
N ARG A 33 -3.86 7.05 -20.06
CA ARG A 33 -2.53 7.38 -20.60
C ARG A 33 -1.57 6.24 -20.29
N LEU A 34 -0.64 6.01 -21.21
CA LEU A 34 0.45 5.06 -21.01
C LEU A 34 1.55 5.78 -20.24
N ASP A 35 1.63 5.51 -18.94
CA ASP A 35 2.67 6.04 -18.09
C ASP A 35 3.85 5.03 -17.99
N PRO A 36 5.11 5.49 -17.80
CA PRO A 36 6.29 4.62 -17.75
C PRO A 36 6.30 3.56 -16.65
N VAL A 37 5.71 3.87 -15.49
CA VAL A 37 5.59 2.95 -14.36
C VAL A 37 4.25 2.22 -14.42
N LYS A 38 4.33 0.89 -14.50
CA LYS A 38 3.19 -0.01 -14.39
C LYS A 38 3.04 -0.49 -12.95
N VAL A 39 1.94 -0.19 -12.32
CA VAL A 39 1.58 -0.71 -11.00
C VAL A 39 1.05 -2.14 -11.15
N THR A 40 1.57 -3.04 -10.32
CA THR A 40 1.24 -4.47 -10.30
C THR A 40 0.45 -4.88 -9.06
N GLY A 41 0.49 -4.08 -7.99
CA GLY A 41 -0.29 -4.35 -6.79
C GLY A 41 -0.23 -3.25 -5.74
N VAL A 42 -1.21 -3.26 -4.85
CA VAL A 42 -1.25 -2.43 -3.65
C VAL A 42 -1.49 -3.34 -2.45
N LYS A 43 -0.72 -3.14 -1.38
CA LYS A 43 -0.93 -3.78 -0.08
C LYS A 43 -0.99 -2.73 1.00
N ILE A 44 -1.89 -2.92 1.95
CA ILE A 44 -2.12 -2.02 3.07
C ILE A 44 -2.02 -2.86 4.34
N SER A 45 -1.34 -2.35 5.36
CA SER A 45 -1.18 -3.05 6.63
C SER A 45 -1.21 -2.07 7.80
N PRO A 46 -2.08 -2.26 8.82
CA PRO A 46 -3.18 -3.23 8.82
C PRO A 46 -4.26 -2.86 7.78
N ASP A 47 -5.03 -3.86 7.34
CA ASP A 47 -6.23 -3.67 6.51
C ASP A 47 -7.42 -4.39 7.20
N PRO A 48 -8.43 -3.66 7.73
CA PRO A 48 -8.59 -2.21 7.66
C PRO A 48 -7.53 -1.44 8.48
N VAL A 49 -7.24 -0.22 8.04
CA VAL A 49 -6.35 0.70 8.75
C VAL A 49 -6.99 1.13 10.06
N VAL A 50 -6.19 1.30 11.12
CA VAL A 50 -6.67 1.61 12.47
C VAL A 50 -6.31 3.05 12.84
N SER A 51 -7.31 3.88 13.17
CA SER A 51 -7.07 5.25 13.67
C SER A 51 -6.19 5.23 14.93
N GLY A 52 -5.23 6.15 15.01
CA GLY A 52 -4.28 6.23 16.12
C GLY A 52 -3.08 5.28 16.02
N ALA A 53 -3.05 4.38 15.04
CA ALA A 53 -1.97 3.41 14.84
C ALA A 53 -1.18 3.71 13.55
N ALA A 54 0.01 3.11 13.46
CA ALA A 54 0.81 3.11 12.25
C ALA A 54 0.14 2.28 11.15
N ALA A 55 0.13 2.82 9.93
CA ALA A 55 -0.33 2.16 8.72
C ALA A 55 0.75 2.24 7.65
N THR A 56 0.99 1.13 6.98
CA THR A 56 1.95 1.00 5.89
C THR A 56 1.23 0.69 4.59
N PHE A 57 1.51 1.49 3.57
CA PHE A 57 1.03 1.34 2.20
C PHE A 57 2.21 0.95 1.32
N LYS A 58 2.12 -0.23 0.69
CA LYS A 58 3.12 -0.73 -0.26
C LYS A 58 2.52 -0.77 -1.65
N ILE A 59 3.17 -0.08 -2.57
CA ILE A 59 2.82 -0.05 -3.98
C ILE A 59 3.90 -0.79 -4.74
N PHE A 60 3.49 -1.86 -5.42
CA PHE A 60 4.36 -2.68 -6.25
C PHE A 60 4.25 -2.17 -7.67
N GLY A 61 5.40 -1.86 -8.27
CA GLY A 61 5.47 -1.32 -9.61
C GLY A 61 6.60 -1.96 -10.41
N SER A 62 6.59 -1.68 -11.70
CA SER A 62 7.69 -1.99 -12.61
C SER A 62 7.88 -0.88 -13.63
N THR A 63 9.13 -0.65 -14.02
CA THR A 63 9.52 0.32 -15.06
C THR A 63 10.45 -0.33 -16.07
N GLY A 64 10.44 0.17 -17.31
CA GLY A 64 11.41 -0.19 -18.36
C GLY A 64 12.58 0.78 -18.47
N GLU A 65 12.57 1.87 -17.71
CA GLU A 65 13.54 2.97 -17.77
C GLU A 65 14.11 3.29 -16.38
N ASP A 66 15.32 3.84 -16.37
CA ASP A 66 15.96 4.35 -15.16
C ASP A 66 15.27 5.62 -14.66
N ILE A 67 14.78 5.58 -13.41
CA ILE A 67 14.18 6.75 -12.75
C ILE A 67 15.14 7.27 -11.70
N SER A 68 15.78 8.41 -11.97
CA SER A 68 16.78 9.02 -11.08
C SER A 68 16.20 9.63 -9.79
N GLY A 69 14.88 9.72 -9.70
CA GLY A 69 14.13 10.29 -8.58
C GLY A 69 12.91 11.07 -9.06
N GLY A 70 12.24 11.76 -8.14
CA GLY A 70 10.98 12.42 -8.43
C GLY A 70 10.17 12.70 -7.18
N LYS A 71 8.88 13.01 -7.36
CA LYS A 71 7.94 13.32 -6.28
C LYS A 71 6.75 12.36 -6.29
N VAL A 72 6.33 11.93 -5.11
CA VAL A 72 5.13 11.14 -4.86
C VAL A 72 4.09 12.06 -4.24
N VAL A 73 3.03 12.36 -4.99
CA VAL A 73 1.92 13.21 -4.54
C VAL A 73 0.75 12.33 -4.13
N ILE A 74 0.41 12.36 -2.85
CA ILE A 74 -0.69 11.58 -2.29
C ILE A 74 -1.84 12.55 -2.00
N ARG A 75 -3.04 12.23 -2.50
CA ARG A 75 -4.27 12.95 -2.22
C ARG A 75 -5.30 11.98 -1.65
N VAL A 76 -5.77 12.26 -0.45
CA VAL A 76 -6.77 11.44 0.23
C VAL A 76 -8.13 12.13 0.16
N LEU A 77 -9.14 11.38 -0.24
CA LEU A 77 -10.53 11.82 -0.35
C LEU A 77 -11.41 11.04 0.61
N TYR A 78 -12.31 11.76 1.28
CA TYR A 78 -13.39 11.21 2.11
C TYR A 78 -14.71 11.73 1.56
N PHE A 79 -15.63 10.83 1.19
CA PHE A 79 -16.86 11.17 0.46
C PHE A 79 -16.64 12.04 -0.79
N GLY A 80 -15.51 11.84 -1.49
CA GLY A 80 -15.15 12.60 -2.70
C GLY A 80 -14.57 13.99 -2.42
N ILE A 81 -14.49 14.43 -1.16
CA ILE A 81 -13.89 15.70 -0.76
C ILE A 81 -12.42 15.44 -0.40
N PRO A 82 -11.45 16.21 -0.94
CA PRO A 82 -10.05 16.08 -0.54
C PRO A 82 -9.88 16.52 0.91
N VAL A 83 -9.41 15.61 1.77
CA VAL A 83 -9.21 15.86 3.21
C VAL A 83 -7.73 15.93 3.60
N HIS A 84 -6.85 15.38 2.77
CA HIS A 84 -5.41 15.43 2.99
C HIS A 84 -4.66 15.43 1.67
N THR A 85 -3.53 16.12 1.63
CA THR A 85 -2.59 16.09 0.51
C THR A 85 -1.19 16.24 1.06
N GLU A 86 -0.30 15.36 0.60
CA GLU A 86 1.11 15.34 0.98
C GLU A 86 1.96 15.08 -0.25
N THR A 87 3.24 15.44 -0.17
CA THR A 87 4.20 15.24 -1.25
C THR A 87 5.52 14.80 -0.64
N HIS A 88 5.98 13.64 -1.08
CA HIS A 88 7.22 13.02 -0.62
C HIS A 88 8.21 12.91 -1.78
N ASP A 89 9.50 12.83 -1.45
CA ASP A 89 10.51 12.46 -2.44
C ASP A 89 10.39 10.97 -2.75
N LEU A 90 10.42 10.61 -4.04
CA LEU A 90 10.34 9.21 -4.46
C LEU A 90 11.45 8.36 -3.83
N CYS A 91 12.63 8.96 -3.64
CA CYS A 91 13.81 8.28 -3.10
C CYS A 91 13.78 8.08 -1.58
N ASP A 92 12.83 8.70 -0.88
CA ASP A 92 12.59 8.43 0.54
C ASP A 92 11.70 7.19 0.72
N GLU A 93 10.91 6.88 -0.31
CA GLU A 93 9.91 5.81 -0.29
C GLU A 93 10.36 4.52 -1.02
N THR A 94 11.42 4.61 -1.84
CA THR A 94 12.06 3.48 -2.54
C THR A 94 13.54 3.78 -2.79
N ALA A 95 14.35 2.74 -3.04
CA ALA A 95 15.75 2.91 -3.41
C ALA A 95 15.90 3.63 -4.77
N CYS A 96 16.83 4.59 -4.83
CA CYS A 96 17.16 5.35 -6.03
C CYS A 96 18.64 5.16 -6.45
N PRO A 97 18.95 5.21 -7.75
CA PRO A 97 18.01 5.29 -8.87
C PRO A 97 17.18 4.00 -8.99
N VAL A 98 15.91 4.13 -9.40
CA VAL A 98 15.07 2.96 -9.67
C VAL A 98 15.48 2.41 -11.02
N ALA A 99 16.14 1.25 -11.00
CA ALA A 99 16.56 0.55 -12.21
C ALA A 99 15.37 -0.11 -12.93
N PRO A 100 15.49 -0.41 -14.24
CA PRO A 100 14.52 -1.22 -14.96
C PRO A 100 14.23 -2.54 -14.24
N GLY A 101 12.95 -2.88 -14.12
CA GLY A 101 12.49 -4.05 -13.36
C GLY A 101 11.40 -3.69 -12.35
N SER A 102 11.20 -4.58 -11.38
CA SER A 102 10.22 -4.41 -10.30
C SER A 102 10.81 -3.64 -9.13
N PHE A 103 9.97 -2.82 -8.50
CA PHE A 103 10.32 -2.08 -7.29
C PHE A 103 9.11 -1.96 -6.36
N VAL A 104 9.38 -1.54 -5.13
CA VAL A 104 8.35 -1.36 -4.10
C VAL A 104 8.51 0.03 -3.50
N LEU A 105 7.45 0.82 -3.58
CA LEU A 105 7.30 2.08 -2.84
C LEU A 105 6.60 1.75 -1.52
N SER A 106 7.19 2.13 -0.39
CA SER A 106 6.70 1.76 0.95
C SER A 106 6.55 2.95 1.88
N HIS A 107 5.34 3.49 1.95
CA HIS A 107 5.02 4.64 2.78
C HIS A 107 4.37 4.22 4.10
N SER A 108 4.88 4.72 5.23
CA SER A 108 4.30 4.45 6.55
C SER A 108 4.00 5.74 7.31
N GLN A 109 2.81 5.81 7.90
CA GLN A 109 2.39 6.96 8.70
C GLN A 109 1.49 6.54 9.86
N THR A 110 1.56 7.30 10.96
CA THR A 110 0.64 7.14 12.08
C THR A 110 -0.55 8.06 11.87
N LEU A 111 -1.75 7.48 11.80
CA LEU A 111 -2.96 8.28 11.64
C LEU A 111 -3.37 8.92 12.97
N PRO A 112 -3.91 10.16 12.96
CA PRO A 112 -4.51 10.74 14.14
C PRO A 112 -5.59 9.84 14.75
N SER A 113 -5.67 9.80 16.07
CA SER A 113 -6.72 9.02 16.76
C SER A 113 -8.13 9.54 16.49
N ILE A 114 -8.25 10.81 16.10
CA ILE A 114 -9.52 11.47 15.75
C ILE A 114 -9.96 11.20 14.30
N THR A 115 -9.19 10.45 13.51
CA THR A 115 -9.54 10.18 12.10
C THR A 115 -10.85 9.40 12.03
N PRO A 116 -11.89 9.92 11.34
CA PRO A 116 -13.19 9.28 11.28
C PRO A 116 -13.13 7.89 10.62
N PRO A 117 -13.91 6.92 11.09
CA PRO A 117 -14.04 5.64 10.42
C PRO A 117 -14.76 5.80 9.07
N GLY A 118 -14.47 4.90 8.14
CA GLY A 118 -15.15 4.86 6.85
C GLY A 118 -14.22 4.47 5.69
N THR A 119 -14.73 4.62 4.46
CA THR A 119 -13.95 4.32 3.25
C THR A 119 -13.34 5.60 2.71
N TYR A 120 -12.02 5.58 2.56
CA TYR A 120 -11.22 6.65 1.98
C TYR A 120 -10.74 6.25 0.60
N THR A 121 -10.52 7.22 -0.27
CA THR A 121 -9.89 7.01 -1.58
C THR A 121 -8.54 7.72 -1.59
N LEU A 122 -7.48 6.96 -1.83
CA LEU A 122 -6.14 7.50 -2.01
C LEU A 122 -5.85 7.58 -3.51
N LYS A 123 -5.59 8.78 -4.00
CA LYS A 123 -5.06 9.04 -5.34
C LYS A 123 -3.58 9.35 -5.22
N MET A 124 -2.74 8.52 -5.83
CA MET A 124 -1.30 8.68 -5.86
C MET A 124 -0.84 9.02 -7.27
N THR A 125 -0.05 10.08 -7.39
CA THR A 125 0.65 10.44 -8.63
C THR A 125 2.15 10.44 -8.37
N ILE A 126 2.92 9.74 -9.20
CA ILE A 126 4.38 9.80 -9.17
C ILE A 126 4.83 10.61 -10.37
N ASN A 127 5.68 11.60 -10.14
CA ASN A 127 6.31 12.42 -11.19
C ASN A 127 7.83 12.28 -11.10
N ASP A 128 8.53 12.38 -12.22
CA ASP A 128 9.99 12.46 -12.29
C ASP A 128 10.50 13.85 -11.82
N LYS A 129 11.83 14.03 -11.82
CA LYS A 129 12.46 15.31 -11.46
C LYS A 129 12.11 16.49 -12.38
N ASN A 130 11.69 16.21 -13.61
CA ASN A 130 11.30 17.20 -14.61
C ASN A 130 9.79 17.52 -14.54
N GLY A 131 9.05 16.89 -13.63
CA GLY A 131 7.59 17.02 -13.54
C GLY A 131 6.81 16.14 -14.53
N GLY A 132 7.49 15.29 -15.29
CA GLY A 132 6.89 14.28 -16.15
C GLY A 132 6.20 13.21 -15.31
N ARG A 133 4.97 12.83 -15.67
CA ARG A 133 4.21 11.85 -14.90
C ARG A 133 4.70 10.44 -15.17
N LEU A 134 5.11 9.75 -14.10
CA LEU A 134 5.58 8.37 -14.13
C LEU A 134 4.46 7.36 -13.94
N THR A 135 3.46 7.66 -13.10
CA THR A 135 2.21 6.90 -12.99
C THR A 135 1.15 7.66 -12.20
N CYS A 136 -0.12 7.31 -12.37
CA CYS A 136 -1.22 7.78 -11.52
C CYS A 136 -2.22 6.66 -11.26
N ILE A 137 -2.41 6.33 -9.98
CA ILE A 137 -3.38 5.34 -9.52
C ILE A 137 -4.31 5.90 -8.45
N SER A 138 -5.45 5.24 -8.29
CA SER A 138 -6.43 5.48 -7.24
C SER A 138 -6.88 4.16 -6.64
N PHE A 139 -6.96 4.06 -5.32
CA PHE A 139 -7.48 2.89 -4.63
C PHE A 139 -8.25 3.29 -3.38
N LYS A 140 -9.12 2.39 -2.93
CA LYS A 140 -9.92 2.59 -1.72
C LYS A 140 -9.35 1.79 -0.57
N PHE A 141 -9.43 2.34 0.63
CA PHE A 141 -9.08 1.66 1.87
C PHE A 141 -10.06 2.03 2.98
N LYS A 142 -10.21 1.16 3.97
CA LYS A 142 -11.11 1.39 5.10
C LYS A 142 -10.31 1.78 6.32
N ILE A 143 -10.83 2.74 7.06
CA ILE A 143 -10.33 3.12 8.39
C ILE A 143 -11.37 2.68 9.43
N THR A 144 -10.91 2.02 10.48
CA THR A 144 -11.68 1.65 11.66
C THR A 144 -11.12 2.37 12.89
N VAL A 145 -11.97 2.55 13.89
CA VAL A 145 -11.55 3.11 15.17
C VAL A 145 -10.70 2.07 15.88
N GLY A 146 -9.48 2.43 16.28
CA GLY A 146 -8.72 1.61 17.20
C GLY A 146 -9.49 1.50 18.50
N SER A 147 -9.71 0.28 19.00
CA SER A 147 -10.22 0.11 20.35
C SER A 147 -9.24 0.79 21.29
N ALA A 148 -9.57 2.02 21.70
CA ALA A 148 -9.05 2.57 22.93
C ALA A 148 -9.59 1.62 24.00
N VAL A 149 -8.80 0.60 24.34
CA VAL A 149 -8.87 0.05 25.68
C VAL A 149 -8.54 1.27 26.53
N PHE A 150 -9.57 1.90 27.07
CA PHE A 150 -9.44 2.84 28.16
C PHE A 150 -8.83 2.02 29.29
N ALA A 151 -7.51 1.91 29.30
CA ALA A 151 -6.76 1.43 30.44
C ALA A 151 -7.01 2.48 31.54
N SER A 152 -8.07 2.23 32.31
CA SER A 152 -8.44 2.92 33.53
C SER A 152 -8.06 2.02 34.68
#